data_AF-B9NWY5-F1
#
_entry.id   AF-B9NWY5-F1
#
_cell.length_a   1.000
_cell.length_b   1.000
_cell.length_c   1.000
_cell.angle_alpha   90.00
_cell.angle_beta   90.00
_cell.angle_gamma   90.00
#
_symmetry.space_group_name_H-M   'P 1'
#
loop_
_entity.id
_entity.type
_entity.pdbx_description
1 polymer ?
#
loop_
_entity_poly.entity_id
_entity_poly.type
_entity_poly.pdbx_seq_one_letter_code
_entity_poly.pdbx_strand_id
1 'polypeptide(L)'
;MLPSSGAPSYLADREVLWNTVEAAEKRKDAQVAREVQLALPHEMDAAGREELVRGFVQVQFVDRGMVADVAIHAPGVKGDTRNHHAHVLLTTRAVSPDGFEGKNRDWNAKDLLESWREEWADEVNAALERYDIADRVDHRSLEAQRADHLERS
;
A
#
# COMPACT_ATOMS: atom_id res chain seq x y z
N MET A 1 1.25 -2.28 -10.81
CA MET A 1 2.54 -1.57 -10.82
C MET A 1 3.64 -2.62 -10.78
N LEU A 2 4.58 -2.54 -11.72
CA LEU A 2 5.68 -3.51 -11.88
C LEU A 2 7.01 -2.89 -11.43
N PRO A 3 7.92 -3.66 -10.82
CA PRO A 3 9.28 -3.21 -10.53
C PRO A 3 10.05 -2.77 -11.78
N SER A 4 10.81 -1.69 -11.65
CA SER A 4 11.69 -1.17 -12.71
C SER A 4 12.91 -2.06 -12.97
N SER A 5 13.19 -3.02 -12.08
CA SER A 5 14.26 -4.03 -12.20
C SER A 5 14.07 -5.02 -13.35
N GLY A 6 12.97 -4.93 -14.10
CA GLY A 6 12.77 -5.66 -15.35
C GLY A 6 11.75 -6.80 -15.27
N ALA A 7 10.66 -6.62 -14.52
CA ALA A 7 9.57 -7.61 -14.51
C ALA A 7 9.03 -7.88 -15.94
N PRO A 8 8.71 -9.14 -16.29
CA PRO A 8 8.12 -9.46 -17.58
C PRO A 8 6.84 -8.66 -17.83
N SER A 9 6.75 -8.03 -19.01
CA SER A 9 5.66 -7.11 -19.33
C SER A 9 4.27 -7.76 -19.32
N TYR A 10 4.19 -9.07 -19.56
CA TYR A 10 2.91 -9.82 -19.49
C TYR A 10 2.32 -9.83 -18.08
N LEU A 11 3.11 -9.60 -17.02
CA LEU A 11 2.62 -9.49 -15.65
C LEU A 11 1.90 -8.17 -15.37
N ALA A 12 1.86 -7.24 -16.33
CA ALA A 12 1.01 -6.05 -16.24
C ALA A 12 -0.48 -6.38 -16.41
N ASP A 13 -0.79 -7.51 -17.04
CA ASP A 13 -2.16 -8.01 -17.13
C ASP A 13 -2.56 -8.69 -15.80
N ARG A 14 -3.68 -8.24 -15.23
CA ARG A 14 -4.14 -8.70 -13.90
C ARG A 14 -4.50 -10.17 -13.88
N GLU A 15 -5.14 -10.67 -14.93
CA GLU A 15 -5.54 -12.07 -15.02
C GLU A 15 -4.29 -12.96 -15.15
N VAL A 16 -3.35 -12.59 -16.02
CA VAL A 16 -2.08 -13.30 -16.20
C VAL A 16 -1.25 -13.28 -14.91
N LEU A 17 -1.14 -12.13 -14.25
CA LEU A 17 -0.41 -11.97 -13.00
C LEU A 17 -0.89 -12.95 -11.95
N TRP A 18 -2.18 -12.90 -11.60
CA TRP A 18 -2.70 -13.67 -10.47
C TRP A 18 -2.78 -15.16 -10.76
N ASN A 19 -3.11 -15.57 -12.00
CA ASN A 19 -3.01 -16.98 -12.40
C ASN A 19 -1.57 -17.49 -12.32
N THR A 20 -0.57 -16.67 -12.70
CA THR A 20 0.85 -17.05 -12.59
C THR A 20 1.29 -17.20 -11.13
N VAL A 21 0.83 -16.29 -10.25
CA VAL A 21 1.11 -16.35 -8.81
C VAL A 21 0.50 -17.62 -8.20
N GLU A 22 -0.76 -17.92 -8.49
CA GLU A 22 -1.43 -19.12 -7.99
C GLU A 22 -0.75 -20.39 -8.48
N ALA A 23 -0.40 -20.47 -9.77
CA ALA A 23 0.28 -21.63 -10.35
C ALA A 23 1.67 -21.88 -9.76
N ALA A 24 2.35 -20.85 -9.26
CA ALA A 24 3.65 -20.98 -8.59
C ALA A 24 3.54 -21.60 -7.19
N GLU A 25 2.34 -21.61 -6.58
CA GLU A 25 2.10 -22.12 -5.23
C GLU A 25 1.65 -23.59 -5.23
N LYS A 26 2.43 -24.45 -4.57
CA LYS A 26 2.24 -25.92 -4.62
C LYS A 26 1.42 -26.49 -3.46
N ARG A 27 1.18 -25.71 -2.41
CA ARG A 27 0.49 -26.18 -1.20
C ARG A 27 -0.92 -25.60 -1.14
N LYS A 28 -1.87 -26.41 -0.67
CA LYS A 28 -3.26 -25.98 -0.44
C LYS A 28 -3.42 -24.82 0.55
N ASP A 29 -2.42 -24.60 1.40
CA ASP A 29 -2.39 -23.56 2.44
C ASP A 29 -1.42 -22.41 2.09
N ALA A 30 -1.00 -22.33 0.83
CA ALA A 30 -0.06 -21.32 0.41
C ALA A 30 -0.71 -19.93 0.45
N GLN A 31 0.02 -18.98 1.05
CA GLN A 31 -0.29 -17.57 0.90
C GLN A 31 0.09 -17.12 -0.52
N VAL A 32 -0.91 -16.70 -1.30
CA VAL A 32 -0.77 -16.21 -2.68
C VAL A 32 -0.48 -14.71 -2.74
N ALA A 33 -1.06 -13.93 -1.81
CA ALA A 33 -0.92 -12.48 -1.78
C ALA A 33 -0.87 -11.94 -0.34
N ARG A 34 -0.45 -10.68 -0.25
CA ARG A 34 -0.66 -9.81 0.91
C ARG A 34 -1.53 -8.64 0.47
N GLU A 35 -2.51 -8.28 1.28
CA GLU A 35 -3.34 -7.10 1.04
C GLU A 35 -2.95 -5.99 2.03
N VAL A 36 -2.82 -4.77 1.53
CA VAL A 36 -2.73 -3.54 2.32
C VAL A 36 -3.91 -2.65 1.93
N GLN A 37 -4.64 -2.19 2.93
CA GLN A 37 -5.72 -1.23 2.74
C GLN A 37 -5.29 0.14 3.26
N LEU A 38 -5.39 1.16 2.41
CA LEU A 38 -5.01 2.54 2.73
C LEU A 38 -6.26 3.40 2.82
N ALA A 39 -6.46 4.08 3.94
CA ALA A 39 -7.49 5.12 4.06
C ALA A 39 -6.98 6.41 3.43
N LEU A 40 -7.79 7.04 2.57
CA LEU A 40 -7.38 8.21 1.79
C LEU A 40 -8.11 9.46 2.28
N PRO A 41 -7.43 10.62 2.35
CA PRO A 41 -8.06 11.88 2.73
C PRO A 41 -9.17 12.26 1.74
N HIS A 42 -10.35 12.53 2.28
CA HIS A 42 -11.53 12.88 1.50
C HIS A 42 -11.52 14.35 1.05
N GLU A 43 -10.72 15.16 1.74
CA GLU A 43 -10.43 16.56 1.49
C GLU A 43 -9.67 16.77 0.16
N MET A 44 -8.91 15.75 -0.27
CA MET A 44 -8.19 15.77 -1.54
C MET A 44 -9.11 15.46 -2.72
N ASP A 45 -8.70 15.81 -3.94
CA ASP A 45 -9.39 15.37 -5.15
C ASP A 45 -8.96 13.95 -5.56
N ALA A 46 -9.60 13.41 -6.61
CA ALA A 46 -9.30 12.05 -7.06
C ALA A 46 -7.87 11.89 -7.58
N ALA A 47 -7.35 12.91 -8.28
CA ALA A 47 -6.02 12.89 -8.85
C ALA A 47 -4.93 12.91 -7.77
N GLY A 48 -5.07 13.77 -6.76
CA GLY A 48 -4.13 13.83 -5.63
C GLY A 48 -4.13 12.55 -4.82
N ARG A 49 -5.30 11.91 -4.61
CA ARG A 49 -5.38 10.59 -3.97
C ARG A 49 -4.67 9.51 -4.80
N GLU A 50 -4.84 9.53 -6.12
CA GLU A 50 -4.15 8.58 -7.00
C GLU A 50 -2.64 8.77 -6.95
N GLU A 51 -2.16 10.01 -7.01
CA GLU A 51 -0.74 10.35 -6.90
C GLU A 51 -0.15 9.88 -5.57
N LEU A 52 -0.82 10.18 -4.46
CA LEU A 52 -0.42 9.76 -3.12
C LEU A 52 -0.29 8.22 -3.02
N VAL A 53 -1.31 7.48 -3.49
CA VAL A 53 -1.26 6.01 -3.47
C VAL A 53 -0.12 5.48 -4.34
N ARG A 54 0.05 6.03 -5.55
CA ARG A 54 1.11 5.58 -6.46
C ARG A 54 2.50 5.85 -5.89
N GLY A 55 2.72 7.01 -5.28
CA GLY A 55 3.99 7.37 -4.63
C GLY A 55 4.36 6.37 -3.54
N PHE A 56 3.46 6.20 -2.57
CA PHE A 56 3.64 5.26 -1.47
C PHE A 56 3.89 3.83 -1.95
N VAL A 57 3.05 3.34 -2.88
CA VAL A 57 3.15 1.97 -3.39
C VAL A 57 4.45 1.75 -4.14
N GLN A 58 4.92 2.76 -4.89
CA GLN A 58 6.18 2.68 -5.61
C GLN A 58 7.34 2.46 -4.64
N VAL A 59 7.51 3.36 -3.66
CA VAL A 59 8.66 3.36 -2.74
C VAL A 59 8.59 2.18 -1.76
N GLN A 60 7.43 1.95 -1.16
CA GLN A 60 7.32 1.02 -0.04
C GLN A 60 7.17 -0.44 -0.47
N PHE A 61 6.72 -0.71 -1.70
CA PHE A 61 6.48 -2.07 -2.18
C PHE A 61 7.20 -2.40 -3.49
N VAL A 62 6.98 -1.59 -4.54
CA VAL A 62 7.44 -1.92 -5.89
C VAL A 62 8.96 -1.85 -6.01
N ASP A 63 9.60 -0.83 -5.43
CA ASP A 63 11.06 -0.67 -5.39
C ASP A 63 11.74 -1.76 -4.56
N ARG A 64 10.99 -2.45 -3.69
CA ARG A 64 11.46 -3.63 -2.95
C ARG A 64 11.32 -4.94 -3.75
N GLY A 65 10.80 -4.87 -4.98
CA GLY A 65 10.65 -6.00 -5.90
C GLY A 65 9.26 -6.65 -5.93
N MET A 66 8.28 -6.12 -5.19
CA MET A 66 6.90 -6.63 -5.24
C MET A 66 6.18 -6.16 -6.51
N VAL A 67 5.28 -6.99 -7.05
CA VAL A 67 4.24 -6.49 -7.96
C VAL A 67 3.05 -6.04 -7.11
N ALA A 68 2.54 -4.85 -7.39
CA ALA A 68 1.41 -4.27 -6.68
C ALA A 68 0.21 -4.06 -7.61
N ASP A 69 -0.90 -4.73 -7.33
CA ASP A 69 -2.18 -4.50 -7.98
C ASP A 69 -3.01 -3.53 -7.13
N VAL A 70 -3.36 -2.38 -7.70
CA VAL A 70 -3.94 -1.25 -6.96
C VAL A 70 -5.35 -0.98 -7.46
N ALA A 71 -6.30 -0.89 -6.53
CA ALA A 71 -7.66 -0.44 -6.79
C ALA A 71 -8.04 0.68 -5.83
N ILE A 72 -8.42 1.85 -6.36
CA ILE A 72 -8.87 3.00 -5.57
C ILE A 72 -10.40 3.06 -5.61
N HIS A 73 -11.02 3.10 -4.44
CA HIS A 73 -12.46 3.09 -4.28
C HIS A 73 -12.97 4.45 -3.80
N ALA A 74 -14.05 4.90 -4.43
CA ALA A 74 -14.88 5.98 -3.90
C ALA A 74 -15.85 5.45 -2.83
N PRO A 75 -16.35 6.32 -1.94
CA PRO A 75 -17.38 5.99 -0.97
C PRO A 75 -18.59 5.30 -1.62
N GLY A 76 -19.08 4.25 -0.95
CA GLY A 76 -20.29 3.54 -1.37
C GLY A 76 -21.56 4.34 -1.05
N VAL A 77 -22.64 4.06 -1.79
CA VAL A 77 -23.95 4.77 -1.68
C VAL A 77 -24.58 4.70 -0.28
N LYS A 78 -24.26 3.68 0.52
CA LYS A 78 -24.83 3.45 1.86
C LYS A 78 -23.82 3.65 3.00
N GLY A 79 -22.63 4.18 2.72
CA GLY A 79 -21.54 4.32 3.68
C GLY A 79 -21.22 5.77 4.04
N ASP A 80 -20.21 5.96 4.87
CA ASP A 80 -19.64 7.29 5.11
C ASP A 80 -19.12 7.84 3.78
N THR A 81 -19.65 8.99 3.36
CA THR A 81 -19.31 9.67 2.10
C THR A 81 -17.88 10.19 2.07
N ARG A 82 -17.12 10.03 3.16
CA ARG A 82 -15.71 10.38 3.28
C ARG A 82 -14.79 9.18 3.12
N ASN A 83 -15.32 7.94 3.13
CA ASN A 83 -14.50 6.73 3.14
C ASN A 83 -13.91 6.38 1.76
N HIS A 84 -12.98 7.19 1.30
CA HIS A 84 -12.09 6.87 0.19
C HIS A 84 -11.01 5.91 0.69
N HIS A 85 -10.76 4.83 -0.05
CA HIS A 85 -9.73 3.86 0.32
C HIS A 85 -9.11 3.20 -0.90
N ALA A 86 -7.90 2.68 -0.77
CA ALA A 86 -7.25 1.86 -1.77
C ALA A 86 -7.01 0.46 -1.24
N HIS A 87 -7.23 -0.54 -2.09
CA HIS A 87 -6.75 -1.91 -1.90
C HIS A 87 -5.48 -2.09 -2.71
N VAL A 88 -4.42 -2.57 -2.07
CA VAL A 88 -3.13 -2.89 -2.68
C VAL A 88 -2.84 -4.36 -2.46
N LEU A 89 -2.98 -5.16 -3.51
CA LEU A 89 -2.68 -6.58 -3.48
C LEU A 89 -1.24 -6.81 -3.96
N LEU A 90 -0.42 -7.38 -3.10
CA LEU A 90 1.03 -7.52 -3.25
C LEU A 90 1.42 -8.98 -3.46
N THR A 91 2.34 -9.22 -4.40
CA THR A 91 2.95 -10.54 -4.56
C THR A 91 3.83 -10.90 -3.36
N THR A 92 3.88 -12.19 -3.00
CA THR A 92 4.70 -12.67 -1.87
C THR A 92 6.13 -13.07 -2.26
N ARG A 93 6.47 -12.87 -3.54
CA ARG A 93 7.74 -13.17 -4.19
C ARG A 93 8.19 -11.94 -4.95
N ALA A 94 9.50 -11.70 -4.96
CA ALA A 94 10.08 -10.72 -5.84
C ALA A 94 9.96 -11.18 -7.29
N VAL A 95 9.91 -10.23 -8.22
CA VAL A 95 9.95 -10.50 -9.65
C VAL A 95 11.22 -9.92 -10.26
N SER A 96 11.85 -10.71 -11.12
CA SER A 96 12.99 -10.33 -11.94
C SER A 96 12.67 -10.61 -13.42
N PRO A 97 13.57 -10.30 -14.37
CA PRO A 97 13.36 -10.63 -15.78
C PRO A 97 13.06 -12.11 -16.06
N ASP A 98 13.53 -13.02 -15.20
CA ASP A 98 13.31 -14.46 -15.32
C ASP A 98 11.99 -14.93 -14.69
N GLY A 99 11.22 -14.02 -14.09
CA GLY A 99 9.93 -14.28 -13.46
C GLY A 99 9.98 -14.21 -11.93
N PHE A 100 9.09 -14.96 -11.27
CA PHE A 100 8.98 -14.94 -9.80
C PHE A 100 10.11 -15.71 -9.12
N GLU A 101 10.71 -15.08 -8.12
CA GLU A 101 11.80 -15.64 -7.33
C GLU A 101 11.29 -16.44 -6.10
N GLY A 102 12.19 -16.68 -5.14
CA GLY A 102 11.86 -17.22 -3.84
C GLY A 102 10.92 -16.32 -3.04
N LYS A 103 10.20 -16.92 -2.09
CA LYS A 103 9.37 -16.17 -1.15
C LYS A 103 10.27 -15.32 -0.25
N ASN A 104 10.12 -14.00 -0.33
CA ASN A 104 10.74 -13.11 0.65
C ASN A 104 9.88 -13.10 1.91
N ARG A 105 10.47 -13.43 3.07
CA ARG A 105 9.78 -13.47 4.37
C ARG A 105 10.02 -12.21 5.20
N ASP A 106 11.05 -11.43 4.85
CA ASP A 106 11.42 -10.19 5.55
C ASP A 106 10.32 -9.14 5.38
N TRP A 107 9.56 -9.21 4.28
CA TRP A 107 8.35 -8.40 4.07
C TRP A 107 7.21 -8.65 5.08
N ASN A 108 7.36 -9.66 5.95
CA ASN A 108 6.42 -9.96 7.01
C ASN A 108 6.90 -9.49 8.40
N ALA A 109 8.06 -8.85 8.49
CA ALA A 109 8.59 -8.35 9.76
C ALA A 109 7.65 -7.30 10.38
N LYS A 110 7.48 -7.36 11.70
CA LYS A 110 6.65 -6.42 12.47
C LYS A 110 7.18 -5.00 12.35
N ASP A 111 8.49 -4.82 12.47
CA ASP A 111 9.16 -3.53 12.41
C ASP A 111 8.97 -2.87 11.02
N LEU A 112 8.92 -3.67 9.96
CA LEU A 112 8.64 -3.18 8.61
C LEU A 112 7.18 -2.75 8.45
N LEU A 113 6.23 -3.45 9.08
CA LEU A 113 4.83 -3.01 9.13
C LEU A 113 4.69 -1.70 9.90
N GLU A 114 5.41 -1.54 11.01
CA GLU A 114 5.43 -0.31 11.79
C GLU A 114 5.99 0.86 10.96
N SER A 115 7.10 0.65 10.25
CA SER A 115 7.65 1.69 9.37
C SER A 115 6.69 2.04 8.24
N TRP A 116 5.99 1.09 7.62
CA TRP A 116 4.98 1.41 6.59
C TRP A 116 3.83 2.25 7.13
N ARG A 117 3.44 2.08 8.39
CA ARG A 117 2.37 2.89 9.02
C ARG A 117 2.84 4.31 9.28
N GLU A 118 4.07 4.47 9.75
CA GLU A 118 4.71 5.77 9.96
C GLU A 118 4.86 6.52 8.64
N GLU A 119 5.50 5.90 7.64
CA GLU A 119 5.71 6.47 6.30
C GLU A 119 4.39 6.85 5.62
N TRP A 120 3.33 6.05 5.79
CA TRP A 120 2.02 6.39 5.25
C TRP A 120 1.45 7.66 5.89
N ALA A 121 1.56 7.81 7.22
CA ALA A 121 1.11 9.02 7.89
C ALA A 121 1.91 10.25 7.45
N ASP A 122 3.23 10.11 7.29
CA ASP A 122 4.10 11.18 6.83
C ASP A 122 3.78 11.60 5.38
N GLU A 123 3.59 10.64 4.47
CA GLU A 123 3.21 10.94 3.08
C GLU A 123 1.83 11.59 2.98
N VAL A 124 0.85 11.14 3.76
CA VAL A 124 -0.49 11.76 3.83
C VAL A 124 -0.38 13.18 4.36
N ASN A 125 0.36 13.41 5.45
CA ASN A 125 0.53 14.74 6.05
C ASN A 125 1.23 15.70 5.08
N ALA A 126 2.28 15.24 4.40
CA ALA A 126 2.97 16.03 3.38
C ALA A 126 2.05 16.34 2.20
N ALA A 127 1.18 15.41 1.80
CA ALA A 127 0.20 15.66 0.75
C ALA A 127 -0.85 16.69 1.20
N LEU A 128 -1.42 16.56 2.40
CA LEU A 128 -2.37 17.53 2.95
C LEU A 128 -1.77 18.94 3.00
N GLU A 129 -0.51 19.07 3.42
CA GLU A 129 0.21 20.34 3.43
C GLU A 129 0.38 20.95 2.03
N ARG A 130 0.73 20.14 1.02
CA ARG A 130 0.84 20.62 -0.38
C ARG A 130 -0.47 21.17 -0.94
N TYR A 131 -1.60 20.70 -0.40
CA TYR A 131 -2.95 21.14 -0.78
C TYR A 131 -3.49 22.25 0.14
N ASP A 132 -2.67 22.80 1.04
CA ASP A 132 -3.06 23.81 2.04
C ASP A 132 -4.22 23.34 2.94
N ILE A 133 -4.27 22.04 3.22
CA ILE A 133 -5.24 21.41 4.12
C ILE A 133 -4.62 21.31 5.52
N ALA A 134 -5.34 21.81 6.52
CA ALA A 134 -4.86 21.87 7.90
C ALA A 134 -4.91 20.53 8.65
N ASP A 135 -5.73 19.58 8.17
CA ASP A 135 -5.89 18.26 8.80
C ASP A 135 -4.59 17.47 8.80
N ARG A 136 -4.40 16.62 9.82
CA ARG A 136 -3.23 15.76 9.97
C ARG A 136 -3.65 14.38 10.49
N VAL A 137 -2.89 13.37 10.12
CA VAL A 137 -3.05 11.99 10.58
C VAL A 137 -1.86 11.56 11.42
N ASP A 138 -2.09 10.63 12.34
CA ASP A 138 -1.06 10.04 13.18
C ASP A 138 -1.27 8.52 13.23
N HIS A 139 -0.21 7.77 12.94
CA HIS A 139 -0.23 6.31 12.84
C HIS A 139 -0.25 5.60 14.21
N ARG A 140 0.14 6.32 15.27
CA ARG A 140 0.25 5.82 16.64
C ARG A 140 -1.14 5.58 17.23
N SER A 141 -1.21 4.82 18.33
CA SER A 141 -2.47 4.62 19.04
C SER A 141 -3.00 5.93 19.64
N LEU A 142 -4.32 6.02 19.82
CA LEU A 142 -4.95 7.16 20.51
C LEU A 142 -4.41 7.37 21.92
N GLU A 143 -4.00 6.28 22.60
CA GLU A 143 -3.37 6.35 23.91
C GLU A 143 -2.00 7.05 23.86
N ALA A 144 -1.15 6.69 22.89
CA ALA A 144 0.15 7.30 22.70
C ALA A 144 0.03 8.78 22.29
N GLN A 145 -0.91 9.10 21.41
CA GLN A 145 -1.20 10.48 21.01
C GLN A 145 -1.68 11.33 22.20
N ARG A 146 -2.55 10.76 23.04
CA ARG A 146 -3.06 11.44 24.23
C ARG A 146 -1.95 11.70 25.25
N ALA A 147 -1.03 10.76 25.45
CA ALA A 147 0.10 10.95 26.37
C ALA A 147 0.99 12.12 25.91
N ASP A 148 1.38 12.15 24.64
CA ASP A 148 2.19 13.22 24.03
C ASP A 148 1.48 14.59 24.11
N HIS A 149 0.17 14.64 23.89
CA HIS A 149 -0.60 15.87 24.06
C HIS A 149 -0.61 16.39 25.51
N LEU A 150 -0.71 15.49 26.50
CA LEU A 150 -0.67 15.87 27.92
C LEU A 150 0.71 16.36 28.36
N GLU A 151 1.79 15.86 27.74
CA GLU A 151 3.16 16.33 28.02
C GLU A 151 3.47 17.71 27.44
N ARG A 152 2.75 18.12 26.38
CA ARG A 152 2.94 19.40 25.68
C ARG A 152 2.02 20.54 26.14
N SER A 153 1.11 20.27 27.09
CA SER A 153 0.09 21.21 27.60
C SER A 153 0.53 21.82 28.93
#